data_AF-A0A2E1TSM9-F1
#
_entry.id   AF-A0A2E1TSM9-F1
#
_cell.length_a   1.000
_cell.length_b   1.000
_cell.length_c   1.000
_cell.angle_alpha   90.00
_cell.angle_beta   90.00
_cell.angle_gamma   90.00
#
_symmetry.space_group_name_H-M   'P 1'
#
loop_
_entity.id
_entity.type
_entity.pdbx_description
1 polymer ?
#
loop_
_entity_poly.entity_id
_entity_poly.type
_entity_poly.pdbx_seq_one_letter_code
_entity_poly.pdbx_strand_id
1 'polypeptide(L)' 'MVEQITTLENGLVEFRKQNSPMDPNYQKETEALVAEIVRLEDLLCDCIEAHGGPRLGSWGADVMFIYKRRTGWTG' A
#
# COMPACT_ATOMS: atom_id res chain seq x y z
N MET A 1 -7.96 3.40 -5.48
CA MET A 1 -6.70 3.36 -4.68
C MET A 1 -6.48 2.00 -4.06
N VAL A 2 -7.42 1.47 -3.26
CA VAL A 2 -7.32 0.09 -2.72
C VAL A 2 -6.99 -0.93 -3.81
N GLU A 3 -7.76 -0.97 -4.90
CA GLU A 3 -7.49 -1.89 -6.03
C GLU A 3 -6.07 -1.75 -6.59
N GLN A 4 -5.58 -0.52 -6.77
CA GLN A 4 -4.23 -0.27 -7.28
C GLN A 4 -3.14 -0.74 -6.31
N ILE A 5 -3.32 -0.51 -5.01
CA ILE A 5 -2.43 -1.01 -3.96
C ILE A 5 -2.39 -2.54 -4.03
N THR A 6 -3.55 -3.19 -4.04
CA THR A 6 -3.65 -4.65 -4.13
C THR A 6 -3.00 -5.22 -5.40
N THR A 7 -3.19 -4.56 -6.55
CA THR A 7 -2.55 -4.96 -7.81
C THR A 7 -1.03 -4.87 -7.72
N LEU A 8 -0.48 -3.79 -7.14
CA LEU A 8 0.96 -3.62 -6.98
C LEU A 8 1.55 -4.59 -5.96
N GLU A 9 0.85 -4.86 -4.85
CA GLU A 9 1.25 -5.87 -3.87
C GLU A 9 1.31 -7.27 -4.50
N ASN A 10 0.30 -7.64 -5.29
CA ASN A 10 0.30 -8.91 -6.02
C ASN A 10 1.41 -8.95 -7.08
N GLY A 11 1.63 -7.85 -7.81
CA GLY A 11 2.71 -7.72 -8.78
C GLY A 11 4.09 -7.88 -8.14
N LEU A 12 4.30 -7.30 -6.95
CA LEU A 12 5.52 -7.46 -6.17
C LEU A 12 5.75 -8.92 -5.74
N VAL A 13 4.70 -9.62 -5.29
CA VAL A 13 4.79 -11.04 -4.93
C VAL A 13 5.19 -11.88 -6.15
N GLU A 14 4.56 -11.66 -7.30
CA GLU A 14 4.90 -12.40 -8.52
C GLU A 14 6.29 -12.06 -9.04
N PHE A 15 6.69 -10.78 -9.01
CA PHE A 15 8.04 -10.35 -9.37
C PHE A 15 9.09 -11.09 -8.55
N ARG A 16 8.90 -11.18 -7.22
CA ARG A 16 9.83 -11.87 -6.31
C ARG A 16 9.91 -13.38 -6.54
N LYS A 17 8.85 -14.01 -7.04
CA LYS A 17 8.84 -15.44 -7.40
C LYS A 17 9.59 -15.71 -8.70
N GLN A 18 9.51 -14.80 -9.65
CA GLN A 18 10.03 -14.98 -11.01
C GLN A 18 11.49 -14.54 -11.15
N ASN A 19 11.97 -13.64 -10.28
CA ASN A 19 13.30 -13.05 -10.39
C ASN A 19 14.23 -13.51 -9.26
N SER A 20 15.50 -13.73 -9.59
CA SER A 20 16.52 -14.09 -8.62
C SER A 20 16.93 -12.87 -7.79
N PRO A 21 17.07 -12.97 -6.46
CA PRO A 21 17.65 -11.91 -5.63
C PRO A 21 19.09 -11.55 -6.00
N MET A 22 19.77 -12.40 -6.80
CA MET A 22 21.11 -12.14 -7.33
C MET A 22 21.08 -11.31 -8.62
N ASP A 23 19.91 -11.06 -9.20
CA ASP A 23 19.77 -10.16 -10.35
C ASP A 23 20.09 -8.72 -9.91
N PRO A 24 21.02 -8.01 -10.58
CA PRO A 24 21.38 -6.64 -10.24
C PRO A 24 20.21 -5.65 -10.20
N ASN A 25 19.13 -5.91 -10.97
CA ASN A 25 17.94 -5.07 -11.02
C ASN A 25 16.88 -5.47 -9.99
N TYR A 26 16.95 -6.68 -9.42
CA TYR A 26 15.95 -7.19 -8.48
C TYR A 26 15.72 -6.22 -7.31
N GLN A 27 16.81 -5.76 -6.69
CA GLN A 27 16.72 -4.88 -5.53
C GLN A 27 16.08 -3.54 -5.92
N LYS A 28 16.54 -2.94 -7.02
CA LYS A 28 16.07 -1.64 -7.50
C LYS A 28 14.58 -1.69 -7.86
N GLU A 29 14.15 -2.72 -8.58
CA GLU A 29 12.75 -2.87 -8.99
C GLU A 29 11.84 -3.22 -7.80
N THR A 30 12.32 -4.05 -6.89
CA THR A 30 11.62 -4.34 -5.62
C THR A 30 11.42 -3.07 -4.81
N GLU A 31 12.46 -2.26 -4.64
CA GLU A 31 12.40 -0.99 -3.90
C GLU A 31 11.46 0.01 -4.57
N ALA A 32 11.49 0.11 -5.91
CA ALA A 32 10.60 0.98 -6.66
C ALA A 32 9.12 0.59 -6.47
N LEU A 33 8.80 -0.70 -6.55
CA LEU A 33 7.44 -1.21 -6.33
C LEU A 33 6.98 -0.98 -4.90
N VAL A 34 7.84 -1.26 -3.91
CA VAL A 34 7.52 -1.01 -2.49
C VAL A 34 7.31 0.48 -2.23
N ALA A 35 8.15 1.35 -2.78
CA ALA A 35 8.01 2.79 -2.62
C ALA A 35 6.68 3.30 -3.18
N GLU A 36 6.25 2.79 -4.34
CA GLU A 36 4.97 3.18 -4.94
C GLU A 36 3.76 2.67 -4.14
N ILE A 37 3.82 1.44 -3.62
CA ILE A 37 2.78 0.92 -2.71
C ILE A 37 2.64 1.84 -1.50
N VAL A 38 3.75 2.16 -0.83
CA VAL A 38 3.77 3.03 0.35
C VAL A 38 3.24 4.42 0.03
N ARG A 39 3.62 4.99 -1.12
CA ARG A 39 3.13 6.31 -1.55
C ARG A 39 1.61 6.33 -1.74
N LEU A 40 1.03 5.27 -2.30
CA LEU A 40 -0.42 5.16 -2.46
C LEU A 40 -1.15 4.95 -1.14
N GLU A 41 -0.56 4.20 -0.20
CA GLU A 41 -1.08 4.05 1.17
C GLU A 41 -1.08 5.38 1.93
N ASP A 42 0.00 6.15 1.82
CA ASP A 42 0.10 7.48 2.43
C ASP A 42 -0.96 8.42 1.87
N LEU A 43 -1.13 8.45 0.54
CA LEU A 43 -2.20 9.22 -0.10
C LEU A 43 -3.60 8.78 0.37
N LEU A 44 -3.80 7.48 0.62
CA LEU A 44 -5.06 6.95 1.13
C LEU A 44 -5.33 7.45 2.55
N CYS A 45 -4.29 7.48 3.39
CA CYS A 45 -4.40 8.02 4.74
C CYS A 45 -4.69 9.52 4.72
N ASP A 46 -3.99 10.30 3.87
CA ASP A 46 -4.22 11.73 3.72
C ASP A 46 -5.66 12.03 3.26
N CYS A 47 -6.19 11.23 2.33
CA CYS A 47 -7.58 11.33 1.91
C CYS A 47 -8.54 11.10 3.08
N ILE A 48 -8.28 10.10 3.94
CA ILE A 48 -9.12 9.83 5.11
C ILE A 48 -9.09 11.01 6.09
N GLU A 49 -7.90 11.50 6.42
CA GLU A 49 -7.73 12.64 7.32
C GLU A 49 -8.40 13.91 6.78
N ALA A 50 -8.24 14.19 5.50
CA ALA A 50 -8.87 15.35 4.84
C ALA A 50 -10.41 15.31 4.88
N HIS A 51 -11.01 14.13 5.00
CA HIS A 51 -12.47 13.94 5.12
C HIS A 51 -12.93 13.82 6.58
N GLY A 52 -12.13 14.28 7.55
CA GLY A 52 -12.49 14.26 8.97
C GLY A 52 -12.02 13.01 9.71
N GLY A 53 -11.14 12.22 9.10
CA GLY A 53 -10.50 11.09 9.73
C GLY A 53 -11.34 9.80 9.75
N PRO A 54 -10.83 8.76 10.41
CA PRO A 54 -11.35 7.40 10.32
C PRO A 54 -12.71 7.21 11.01
N ARG A 55 -13.15 8.15 11.85
CA ARG A 55 -14.43 8.09 12.59
C ARG A 55 -15.58 8.82 11.91
N LEU A 56 -15.31 9.77 11.01
CA LEU A 56 -16.33 10.63 10.39
C LEU A 56 -16.80 10.14 9.02
N GLY A 57 -16.11 9.17 8.42
CA GLY A 57 -16.47 8.59 7.12
C GLY A 57 -17.04 7.17 7.24
N SER A 58 -17.97 6.83 6.34
CA SER A 58 -18.35 5.44 6.08
C SER A 58 -17.28 4.79 5.19
N TRP A 59 -16.10 4.57 5.75
CA TRP A 59 -14.97 3.95 5.05
C TRP A 59 -15.19 2.45 4.87
N GLY A 60 -14.87 1.93 3.69
CA GLY A 60 -14.90 0.49 3.44
C GLY A 60 -13.90 -0.27 4.31
N ALA A 61 -14.18 -1.56 4.57
CA ALA A 61 -13.32 -2.39 5.42
C ALA A 61 -11.87 -2.44 4.91
N ASP A 62 -11.67 -2.54 3.60
CA ASP A 62 -10.33 -2.60 2.99
C ASP A 62 -9.57 -1.28 3.10
N VAL A 63 -10.28 -0.15 2.96
CA VAL A 63 -9.72 1.19 3.19
C VAL A 63 -9.24 1.31 4.62
N MET A 64 -10.08 0.90 5.58
CA MET A 64 -9.75 0.94 6.99
C MET A 64 -8.64 -0.05 7.37
N PHE A 65 -8.56 -1.19 6.72
CA PHE A 65 -7.47 -2.14 6.91
C PHE A 65 -6.11 -1.51 6.56
N ILE A 66 -6.02 -0.87 5.39
CA ILE A 66 -4.79 -0.18 4.95
C ILE A 66 -4.45 0.96 5.90
N TYR A 67 -5.43 1.80 6.23
CA TYR A 67 -5.25 2.92 7.14
C TYR A 67 -4.71 2.47 8.51
N LYS A 68 -5.30 1.41 9.10
CA LYS A 68 -4.84 0.83 10.38
C LYS A 68 -3.41 0.30 10.28
N ARG A 69 -3.09 -0.44 9.21
CA ARG A 69 -1.73 -0.98 8.97
C ARG A 69 -0.70 0.15 8.88
N ARG A 70 -1.03 1.24 8.20
CA ARG A 70 -0.09 2.33 7.91
C ARG A 70 0.11 3.29 9.09
N THR A 71 -0.95 3.57 9.85
CA THR A 71 -0.96 4.57 10.94
C THR A 71 -0.87 3.98 12.34
N GLY A 72 -1.11 2.67 12.48
CA GLY A 72 -1.24 2.03 13.80
C GLY A 72 -2.55 2.35 14.52
N TRP A 73 -3.54 2.93 13.84
CA TRP A 73 -4.82 3.27 14.43
C TRP A 73 -5.59 2.03 14.93
N THR A 74 -6.14 2.09 16.15
CA THR A 74 -6.82 0.95 16.80
C THR A 74 -8.32 1.13 17.02
N GLY A 75 -8.88 2.33 16.81
CA GLY A 75 -10.29 2.64 17.07
C GLY A 75 -10.49 3.91 17.88
#